data_AF-A0A5C6DYU5-F1
#
_entry.id   AF-A0A5C6DYU5-F1
#
_cell.length_a   1.000
_cell.length_b   1.000
_cell.length_c   1.000
_cell.angle_alpha   90.00
_cell.angle_beta   90.00
_cell.angle_gamma   90.00
#
_symmetry.space_group_name_H-M   'P 1'
#
loop_
_entity.id
_entity.type
_entity.pdbx_description
1 polymer ?
#
loop_
_entity_poly.entity_id
_entity_poly.type
_entity_poly.pdbx_seq_one_letter_code
_entity_poly.pdbx_strand_id
1 'polypeptide(L)'
;METQFAAMLGAGVIAGFLAAMVLWTNAIRRCVGSQHPWAETLLPAVPRERPYWSPFDFLMAFGLSLVFTVLMQRVFASLGWISPFQAGESLPLKTLVSSLTAQAIGGIVAILATFGWLRLIRPDAARQLGLRFESGDVALGLRASLMLIPPVLLISTAVAYLVPYHHPVLESLEKSPSLGVFAILFVGTAIVAPLVEEFLFRVLLQGSLQSLADRGEANPYLDAAPDCWKPRSYWPIFVTSAFFALMHLGQGAAPVPLFFLSLGLGFLYRQSGRISLPLIVHVVLNGFTLCVQFVRFWVERL
;
A
#
# COMPACT_ATOMS: atom_id res chain seq x y z
N MET A 1 -27.91 -17.94 -12.95
CA MET A 1 -27.38 -16.60 -12.61
C MET A 1 -25.94 -16.72 -12.14
N GLU A 2 -25.63 -17.65 -11.23
CA GLU A 2 -24.27 -17.93 -10.74
C GLU A 2 -23.24 -18.23 -11.84
N THR A 3 -23.59 -19.09 -12.82
CA THR A 3 -22.68 -19.46 -13.92
C THR A 3 -22.32 -18.30 -14.83
N GLN A 4 -23.28 -17.41 -15.12
CA GLN A 4 -23.04 -16.20 -15.91
C GLN A 4 -22.17 -15.20 -15.15
N PHE A 5 -22.43 -15.03 -13.86
CA PHE A 5 -21.63 -14.14 -13.02
C PHE A 5 -20.18 -14.62 -12.88
N ALA A 6 -19.98 -15.91 -12.59
CA ALA A 6 -18.65 -16.52 -12.53
C ALA A 6 -17.91 -16.40 -13.87
N ALA A 7 -18.62 -16.58 -14.99
CA ALA A 7 -18.05 -16.38 -16.33
C ALA A 7 -17.64 -14.92 -16.58
N MET A 8 -18.44 -13.93 -16.16
CA MET A 8 -18.10 -12.52 -16.29
C MET A 8 -16.89 -12.13 -15.43
N LEU A 9 -16.84 -12.60 -14.17
CA LEU A 9 -15.69 -12.38 -13.29
C LEU A 9 -14.43 -13.02 -13.85
N GLY A 10 -14.53 -14.27 -14.30
CA GLY A 10 -13.43 -15.00 -14.95
C GLY A 10 -12.93 -14.29 -16.21
N ALA A 11 -13.85 -13.82 -17.07
CA ALA A 11 -13.51 -13.05 -18.27
C ALA A 11 -12.80 -11.73 -17.92
N GLY A 12 -13.24 -11.03 -16.88
CA GLY A 12 -12.59 -9.81 -16.40
C GLY A 12 -11.16 -10.06 -15.90
N VAL A 13 -10.95 -11.14 -15.14
CA VAL A 13 -9.62 -11.56 -14.69
C VAL A 13 -8.72 -11.89 -15.88
N ILE A 14 -9.21 -12.69 -16.83
CA ILE A 14 -8.48 -13.05 -18.06
C ILE A 14 -8.11 -11.79 -18.86
N ALA A 15 -9.05 -10.86 -19.06
CA ALA A 15 -8.79 -9.60 -19.74
C ALA A 15 -7.71 -8.76 -19.03
N GLY A 16 -7.74 -8.73 -17.69
CA GLY A 16 -6.69 -8.08 -16.89
C GLY A 16 -5.31 -8.71 -17.10
N PHE A 17 -5.22 -10.04 -17.15
CA PHE A 17 -3.98 -10.76 -17.46
C PHE A 17 -3.46 -10.47 -18.86
N LEU A 18 -4.33 -10.50 -19.86
CA LEU A 18 -3.96 -10.19 -21.24
C LEU A 18 -3.47 -8.74 -21.37
N ALA A 19 -4.16 -7.79 -20.73
CA ALA A 19 -3.73 -6.41 -20.68
C ALA A 19 -2.34 -6.26 -20.02
N ALA A 20 -2.10 -6.95 -18.91
CA ALA A 20 -0.79 -6.97 -18.25
C ALA A 20 0.30 -7.51 -19.17
N MET A 21 0.04 -8.63 -19.86
CA MET A 21 1.00 -9.22 -20.81
C MET A 21 1.35 -8.27 -21.93
N VAL A 22 0.35 -7.60 -22.53
CA VAL A 22 0.58 -6.60 -23.59
C VAL A 22 1.41 -5.43 -23.06
N LEU A 23 1.05 -4.88 -21.89
CA LEU A 23 1.75 -3.75 -21.29
C LEU A 23 3.20 -4.09 -20.94
N TRP A 24 3.45 -5.25 -20.33
CA TRP A 24 4.80 -5.73 -20.03
C TRP A 24 5.61 -6.02 -21.28
N THR A 25 5.02 -6.67 -22.28
CA THR A 25 5.70 -6.95 -23.56
C THR A 25 6.15 -5.65 -24.22
N ASN A 26 5.27 -4.64 -24.26
CA ASN A 26 5.61 -3.34 -24.81
C ASN A 26 6.67 -2.61 -23.96
N ALA A 27 6.59 -2.70 -22.64
CA ALA A 27 7.59 -2.12 -21.74
C ALA A 27 8.98 -2.76 -21.93
N ILE A 28 9.05 -4.10 -22.00
CA ILE A 28 10.28 -4.85 -22.22
C ILE A 28 10.87 -4.51 -23.59
N ARG A 29 10.06 -4.51 -24.66
CA ARG A 29 10.51 -4.12 -26.01
C ARG A 29 11.10 -2.70 -26.03
N ARG A 30 10.45 -1.75 -25.35
CA ARG A 30 10.97 -0.38 -25.21
C ARG A 30 12.28 -0.33 -24.44
N CYS A 31 12.39 -1.08 -23.34
CA CYS A 31 13.62 -1.11 -22.54
C CYS A 31 14.79 -1.75 -23.30
N VAL A 32 14.56 -2.83 -24.06
CA VAL A 32 15.59 -3.51 -24.86
C VAL A 32 16.05 -2.64 -26.04
N GLY A 33 15.13 -1.88 -26.66
CA GLY A 33 15.46 -1.00 -27.78
C GLY A 33 15.97 0.40 -27.38
N SER A 34 16.03 0.72 -26.08
CA SER A 34 16.41 2.05 -25.58
C SER A 34 17.91 2.12 -25.29
N GLN A 35 18.50 3.29 -25.55
CA GLN A 35 19.87 3.61 -25.10
C GLN A 35 19.90 4.10 -23.65
N HIS A 36 18.74 4.43 -23.07
CA HIS A 36 18.63 4.85 -21.68
C HIS A 36 18.49 3.66 -20.74
N PRO A 37 18.89 3.79 -19.45
CA PRO A 37 18.63 2.77 -18.44
C PRO A 37 17.15 2.35 -18.40
N TRP A 38 16.89 1.07 -18.10
CA TRP A 38 15.54 0.51 -18.11
C TRP A 38 14.55 1.31 -17.24
N ALA A 39 15.01 1.79 -16.08
CA ALA A 39 14.18 2.55 -15.15
C ALA A 39 13.71 3.88 -15.73
N GLU A 40 14.61 4.63 -16.38
CA GLU A 40 14.29 5.88 -17.07
C GLU A 40 13.41 5.65 -18.29
N THR A 41 13.60 4.53 -18.99
CA THR A 41 12.78 4.16 -20.14
C THR A 41 11.35 3.79 -19.74
N LEU A 42 11.19 3.09 -18.62
CA LEU A 42 9.91 2.63 -18.10
C LEU A 42 9.10 3.79 -17.51
N LEU A 43 9.73 4.56 -16.62
CA LEU A 43 9.15 5.75 -16.02
C LEU A 43 10.29 6.72 -15.64
N PRO A 44 10.46 7.85 -16.36
CA PRO A 44 11.52 8.80 -16.10
C PRO A 44 11.49 9.32 -14.66
N ALA A 45 12.66 9.42 -14.03
CA ALA A 45 12.75 9.97 -12.67
C ALA A 45 12.57 11.49 -12.69
N VAL A 46 11.58 11.97 -11.92
CA VAL A 46 11.26 13.38 -11.76
C VAL A 46 12.22 13.99 -10.72
N PRO A 47 12.94 15.08 -11.05
CA PRO A 47 13.71 15.84 -10.07
C PRO A 47 12.82 16.35 -8.93
N ARG A 48 13.32 16.32 -7.69
CA ARG A 48 12.60 16.79 -6.52
C ARG A 48 13.54 17.28 -5.43
N GLU A 49 12.99 18.00 -4.47
CA GLU A 49 13.69 18.31 -3.22
C GLU A 49 14.08 17.02 -2.48
N ARG A 50 15.28 17.00 -1.92
CA ARG A 50 15.78 15.89 -1.13
C ARG A 50 15.04 15.81 0.21
N PRO A 51 14.52 14.62 0.61
CA PRO A 51 13.90 14.45 1.91
C PRO A 51 14.80 14.91 3.07
N TYR A 52 14.27 15.83 3.89
CA TYR A 52 14.95 16.34 5.08
C TYR A 52 14.80 15.43 6.31
N TRP A 53 13.77 14.57 6.32
CA TRP A 53 13.53 13.64 7.42
C TRP A 53 14.50 12.46 7.38
N SER A 54 14.59 11.78 8.51
CA SER A 54 15.51 10.69 8.78
C SER A 54 14.76 9.40 9.13
N PRO A 55 15.46 8.26 9.22
CA PRO A 55 14.86 7.04 9.74
C PRO A 55 14.30 7.19 11.16
N PHE A 56 14.80 8.14 11.95
CA PHE A 56 14.26 8.45 13.28
C PHE A 56 12.83 9.02 13.20
N ASP A 57 12.56 9.89 12.24
CA ASP A 57 11.21 10.45 12.02
C ASP A 57 10.20 9.35 11.63
N PHE A 58 10.65 8.37 10.83
CA PHE A 58 9.86 7.16 10.57
C PHE A 58 9.58 6.36 11.85
N LEU A 59 10.59 6.09 12.67
CA LEU A 59 10.42 5.34 13.93
C LEU A 59 9.46 6.05 14.89
N MET A 60 9.57 7.38 14.98
CA MET A 60 8.66 8.19 15.79
C MET A 60 7.24 8.15 15.23
N ALA A 61 7.05 8.33 13.93
CA ALA A 61 5.74 8.26 13.28
C ALA A 61 5.09 6.87 13.44
N PHE A 62 5.88 5.81 13.26
CA PHE A 62 5.46 4.43 13.48
C PHE A 62 5.08 4.19 14.94
N GLY A 63 5.91 4.63 15.89
CA GLY A 63 5.60 4.58 17.32
C GLY A 63 4.32 5.33 17.69
N LEU A 64 4.12 6.53 17.14
CA LEU A 64 2.87 7.29 17.31
C LEU A 64 1.67 6.52 16.74
N SER A 65 1.81 5.88 15.59
CA SER A 65 0.74 5.06 15.02
C SER A 65 0.32 3.91 15.93
N LEU A 66 1.30 3.19 16.51
CA LEU A 66 1.02 2.14 17.50
C LEU A 66 0.33 2.69 18.75
N VAL A 67 0.83 3.80 19.30
CA VAL A 67 0.25 4.44 20.48
C VAL A 67 -1.18 4.87 20.22
N PHE A 68 -1.45 5.60 19.12
CA PHE A 68 -2.80 6.08 18.81
C PHE A 68 -3.76 4.94 18.47
N THR A 69 -3.32 3.88 17.78
CA THR A 69 -4.13 2.69 17.56
C THR A 69 -4.50 2.02 18.89
N VAL A 70 -3.55 1.82 19.81
CA VAL A 70 -3.84 1.23 21.12
C VAL A 70 -4.76 2.13 21.95
N LEU A 71 -4.52 3.44 21.97
CA LEU A 71 -5.38 4.40 22.66
C LEU A 71 -6.80 4.38 22.11
N MET A 72 -6.98 4.37 20.78
CA MET A 72 -8.31 4.28 20.17
C MET A 72 -9.00 2.95 20.49
N GLN A 73 -8.26 1.83 20.49
CA GLN A 73 -8.82 0.55 20.95
C GLN A 73 -9.25 0.60 22.41
N ARG A 74 -8.48 1.24 23.30
CA ARG A 74 -8.83 1.41 24.72
C ARG A 74 -10.05 2.30 24.91
N VAL A 75 -10.17 3.38 24.15
CA VAL A 75 -11.37 4.23 24.16
C VAL A 75 -12.59 3.42 23.74
N PHE A 76 -12.51 2.67 22.63
CA PHE A 76 -13.62 1.86 22.14
C PHE A 76 -14.00 0.73 23.12
N ALA A 77 -13.02 0.14 23.80
CA ALA A 77 -13.26 -0.81 24.87
C ALA A 77 -13.97 -0.16 26.07
N SER A 78 -13.55 1.04 26.49
CA SER A 78 -14.18 1.77 27.60
C SER A 78 -15.64 2.17 27.30
N LEU A 79 -15.97 2.38 26.03
CA LEU A 79 -17.34 2.63 25.56
C LEU A 79 -18.18 1.35 25.40
N GLY A 80 -17.62 0.17 25.69
CA GLY A 80 -18.30 -1.11 25.52
C GLY A 80 -18.50 -1.54 24.06
N TRP A 81 -17.74 -0.96 23.12
CA TRP A 81 -17.80 -1.33 21.70
C TRP A 81 -16.89 -2.51 21.38
N ILE A 82 -15.77 -2.64 22.10
CA ILE A 82 -14.85 -3.78 22.05
C ILE A 82 -14.97 -4.55 23.35
N SER A 83 -15.41 -5.80 23.27
CA SER A 83 -15.50 -6.70 24.41
C SER A 83 -14.18 -7.43 24.65
N PRO A 84 -13.85 -7.80 25.91
CA PRO A 84 -12.73 -8.71 26.18
C PRO A 84 -12.92 -10.02 25.43
N PHE A 85 -11.89 -10.45 24.70
CA PHE A 85 -11.91 -11.69 23.93
C PHE A 85 -11.26 -12.82 24.73
N GLN A 86 -11.91 -13.99 24.78
CA GLN A 86 -11.33 -15.22 25.33
C GLN A 86 -10.82 -16.12 24.19
N ALA A 87 -9.64 -16.71 24.37
CA ALA A 87 -9.06 -17.60 23.38
C ALA A 87 -9.97 -18.82 23.16
N GLY A 88 -10.39 -19.07 21.91
CA GLY A 88 -11.25 -20.20 21.53
C GLY A 88 -12.68 -19.81 21.12
N GLU A 89 -13.11 -18.57 21.35
CA GLU A 89 -14.40 -18.08 20.86
C GLU A 89 -14.27 -17.46 19.46
N SER A 90 -15.36 -17.46 18.67
CA SER A 90 -15.38 -16.70 17.42
C SER A 90 -15.53 -15.21 17.72
N LEU A 91 -14.66 -14.37 17.15
CA LEU A 91 -14.68 -12.93 17.37
C LEU A 91 -16.04 -12.33 16.94
N PRO A 92 -16.79 -11.65 17.82
CA PRO A 92 -18.06 -11.04 17.44
C PRO A 92 -17.86 -10.00 16.34
N LEU A 93 -18.73 -10.00 15.32
CA LEU A 93 -18.61 -9.09 14.16
C LEU A 93 -18.57 -7.62 14.59
N LYS A 94 -19.37 -7.24 15.59
CA LYS A 94 -19.35 -5.89 16.20
C LYS A 94 -17.95 -5.56 16.72
N THR A 95 -17.34 -6.45 17.48
CA THR A 95 -16.00 -6.26 18.06
C THR A 95 -14.92 -6.16 16.98
N LEU A 96 -15.00 -6.98 15.92
CA LEU A 96 -14.10 -6.90 14.78
C LEU A 96 -14.21 -5.54 14.07
N VAL A 97 -15.43 -5.14 13.69
CA VAL A 97 -15.69 -3.86 13.00
C VAL A 97 -15.26 -2.67 13.85
N SER A 98 -15.56 -2.69 15.15
CA SER A 98 -15.12 -1.65 16.09
C SER A 98 -13.60 -1.59 16.21
N SER A 99 -12.91 -2.73 16.24
CA SER A 99 -11.44 -2.78 16.33
C SER A 99 -10.77 -2.23 15.06
N LEU A 100 -11.28 -2.59 13.88
CA LEU A 100 -10.79 -2.07 12.60
C LEU A 100 -11.07 -0.57 12.45
N THR A 101 -12.24 -0.12 12.90
CA THR A 101 -12.58 1.32 12.92
C THR A 101 -11.64 2.09 13.84
N ALA A 102 -11.38 1.59 15.06
CA ALA A 102 -10.43 2.19 15.99
C ALA A 102 -9.01 2.25 15.40
N GLN A 103 -8.59 1.20 14.69
CA GLN A 103 -7.30 1.18 14.00
C GLN A 103 -7.22 2.23 12.89
N ALA A 104 -8.25 2.33 12.05
CA ALA A 104 -8.33 3.32 10.97
C ALA A 104 -8.26 4.76 11.52
N ILE A 105 -9.04 5.07 12.56
CA ILE A 105 -9.02 6.38 13.22
C ILE A 105 -7.65 6.66 13.82
N GLY A 106 -7.10 5.70 14.59
CA GLY A 106 -5.78 5.84 15.20
C GLY A 106 -4.67 6.09 14.17
N GLY A 107 -4.72 5.39 13.03
CA GLY A 107 -3.81 5.60 11.91
C GLY A 107 -3.91 7.00 11.31
N ILE A 108 -5.12 7.50 11.05
CA ILE A 108 -5.33 8.86 10.52
C ILE A 108 -4.80 9.91 11.52
N VAL A 109 -5.13 9.77 12.80
CA VAL A 109 -4.64 10.67 13.86
C VAL A 109 -3.11 10.67 13.91
N ALA A 110 -2.48 9.51 13.75
CA ALA A 110 -1.03 9.39 13.72
C ALA A 110 -0.39 10.08 12.50
N ILE A 111 -0.98 9.95 11.31
CA ILE A 111 -0.53 10.70 10.12
C ILE A 111 -0.63 12.20 10.40
N LEU A 112 -1.78 12.67 10.89
CA LEU A 112 -2.01 14.10 11.14
C LEU A 112 -1.05 14.65 12.21
N ALA A 113 -0.81 13.90 13.29
CA ALA A 113 0.15 14.27 14.33
C ALA A 113 1.58 14.32 13.78
N THR A 114 1.99 13.31 12.99
CA THR A 114 3.31 13.27 12.35
C THR A 114 3.47 14.43 11.36
N PHE A 115 2.46 14.69 10.54
CA PHE A 115 2.45 15.81 9.60
C PHE A 115 2.55 17.15 10.32
N GLY A 116 1.80 17.32 11.42
CA GLY A 116 1.88 18.49 12.28
C GLY A 116 3.28 18.69 12.84
N TRP A 117 3.89 17.63 13.39
CA TRP A 117 5.26 17.65 13.89
C TRP A 117 6.27 18.06 12.81
N LEU A 118 6.20 17.43 11.63
CA LEU A 118 7.07 17.72 10.50
C LEU A 118 6.93 19.17 10.03
N ARG A 119 5.71 19.71 10.03
CA ARG A 119 5.45 21.12 9.68
C ARG A 119 6.01 22.10 10.71
N LEU A 120 6.03 21.73 12.00
CA LEU A 120 6.64 22.56 13.05
C LEU A 120 8.17 22.66 12.87
N ILE A 121 8.82 21.58 12.42
CA ILE A 121 10.27 21.58 12.14
C ILE A 121 10.59 22.23 10.80
N ARG A 122 9.75 22.00 9.77
CA ARG A 122 9.91 22.54 8.42
C ARG A 122 8.58 23.05 7.87
N PRO A 123 8.39 24.38 7.76
CA PRO A 123 7.14 24.96 7.24
C PRO A 123 6.73 24.45 5.86
N ASP A 124 7.71 24.15 4.99
CA ASP A 124 7.49 23.66 3.62
C ASP A 124 7.34 22.13 3.50
N ALA A 125 7.17 21.41 4.62
CA ALA A 125 7.07 19.95 4.65
C ALA A 125 6.07 19.37 3.64
N ALA A 126 4.92 20.02 3.45
CA ALA A 126 3.87 19.56 2.54
C ALA A 126 4.35 19.41 1.08
N ARG A 127 5.29 20.25 0.64
CA ARG A 127 5.85 20.19 -0.73
C ARG A 127 6.76 18.98 -0.91
N GLN A 128 7.54 18.65 0.12
CA GLN A 128 8.54 17.58 0.05
C GLN A 128 7.97 16.19 0.33
N LEU A 129 6.86 16.08 1.07
CA LEU A 129 6.22 14.81 1.42
C LEU A 129 5.56 14.07 0.22
N GLY A 130 5.60 14.66 -0.98
CA GLY A 130 5.04 14.01 -2.17
C GLY A 130 3.52 13.92 -2.16
N LEU A 131 2.84 14.76 -1.36
CA LEU A 131 1.37 14.81 -1.25
C LEU A 131 0.70 15.51 -2.45
N ARG A 132 1.47 15.87 -3.48
CA ARG A 132 0.97 16.51 -4.70
C ARG A 132 0.29 15.47 -5.56
N PHE A 133 -0.93 15.80 -6.01
CA PHE A 133 -1.70 15.00 -6.94
C PHE A 133 -1.66 15.69 -8.31
N GLU A 134 -1.28 14.97 -9.35
CA GLU A 134 -1.33 15.45 -10.73
C GLU A 134 -2.44 14.74 -11.51
N SER A 135 -3.01 15.43 -12.50
CA SER A 135 -4.11 14.89 -13.32
C SER A 135 -3.75 13.59 -14.05
N GLY A 136 -2.46 13.39 -14.36
CA GLY A 136 -1.94 12.15 -14.96
C GLY A 136 -1.77 10.98 -13.99
N ASP A 137 -1.85 11.21 -12.67
CA ASP A 137 -1.55 10.18 -11.67
C ASP A 137 -2.57 9.05 -11.68
N VAL A 138 -3.85 9.36 -11.88
CA VAL A 138 -4.89 8.32 -11.95
C VAL A 138 -4.62 7.37 -13.11
N ALA A 139 -4.39 7.90 -14.31
CA ALA A 139 -4.15 7.09 -15.49
C ALA A 139 -2.85 6.28 -15.36
N LEU A 140 -1.78 6.89 -14.87
CA LEU A 140 -0.50 6.22 -14.66
C LEU A 140 -0.59 5.15 -13.56
N GLY A 141 -1.25 5.47 -12.45
CA GLY A 141 -1.50 4.56 -11.34
C GLY A 141 -2.34 3.35 -11.78
N LEU A 142 -3.45 3.56 -12.51
CA LEU A 142 -4.27 2.48 -13.04
C LEU A 142 -3.52 1.61 -14.05
N ARG A 143 -2.69 2.22 -14.92
CA ARG A 143 -1.81 1.46 -15.82
C ARG A 143 -0.80 0.64 -15.03
N ALA A 144 -0.20 1.21 -13.98
CA ALA A 144 0.70 0.49 -13.09
C ALA A 144 -0.03 -0.64 -12.35
N SER A 145 -1.29 -0.46 -11.94
CA SER A 145 -2.12 -1.51 -11.35
C SER A 145 -2.29 -2.68 -12.31
N LEU A 146 -2.63 -2.42 -13.57
CA LEU A 146 -2.74 -3.48 -14.59
C LEU A 146 -1.42 -4.21 -14.84
N MET A 147 -0.28 -3.55 -14.66
CA MET A 147 1.03 -4.18 -14.81
C MET A 147 1.43 -4.97 -13.55
N LEU A 148 1.19 -4.44 -12.34
CA LEU A 148 1.71 -5.01 -11.09
C LEU A 148 0.78 -6.06 -10.48
N ILE A 149 -0.54 -5.83 -10.50
CA ILE A 149 -1.50 -6.67 -9.78
C ILE A 149 -1.56 -8.10 -10.34
N PRO A 150 -1.66 -8.34 -11.66
CA PRO A 150 -1.78 -9.71 -12.16
C PRO A 150 -0.56 -10.60 -11.84
N PRO A 151 0.70 -10.15 -12.02
CA PRO A 151 1.86 -10.89 -11.51
C PRO A 151 1.84 -11.14 -10.00
N VAL A 152 1.44 -10.15 -9.20
CA VAL A 152 1.32 -10.30 -7.73
C VAL A 152 0.27 -11.34 -7.37
N LEU A 153 -0.87 -11.37 -8.06
CA LEU A 153 -1.91 -12.38 -7.85
C LEU A 153 -1.46 -13.78 -8.29
N LEU A 154 -0.65 -13.91 -9.35
CA LEU A 154 -0.04 -15.19 -9.72
C LEU A 154 0.92 -15.69 -8.63
N ILE A 155 1.78 -14.81 -8.11
CA ILE A 155 2.67 -15.15 -6.99
C ILE A 155 1.84 -15.55 -5.77
N SER A 156 0.80 -14.78 -5.44
CA SER A 156 -0.11 -15.10 -4.33
C SER A 156 -0.75 -16.48 -4.49
N THR A 157 -1.18 -16.82 -5.71
CA THR A 157 -1.79 -18.12 -6.03
C THR A 157 -0.77 -19.24 -5.94
N ALA A 158 0.44 -19.03 -6.47
CA ALA A 158 1.54 -19.99 -6.41
C ALA A 158 1.94 -20.31 -4.96
N VAL A 159 2.05 -19.30 -4.10
CA VAL A 159 2.42 -19.48 -2.69
C VAL A 159 1.27 -20.07 -1.88
N ALA A 160 0.01 -19.81 -2.24
CA ALA A 160 -1.15 -20.43 -1.59
C ALA A 160 -1.16 -21.97 -1.72
N TYR A 161 -0.49 -22.55 -2.73
CA TYR A 161 -0.29 -24.00 -2.79
C TYR A 161 0.71 -24.53 -1.75
N LEU A 162 1.55 -23.66 -1.18
CA LEU A 162 2.59 -24.03 -0.21
C LEU A 162 2.17 -23.79 1.23
N VAL A 163 1.29 -22.81 1.49
CA VAL A 163 0.86 -22.41 2.82
C VAL A 163 -0.66 -22.29 2.86
N PRO A 164 -1.37 -23.12 3.65
CA PRO A 164 -2.81 -23.03 3.82
C PRO A 164 -3.23 -21.63 4.30
N TYR A 165 -4.22 -21.04 3.64
CA TYR A 165 -4.69 -19.69 3.92
C TYR A 165 -5.80 -19.72 4.99
N HIS A 166 -5.58 -19.01 6.10
CA HIS A 166 -6.57 -18.76 7.14
C HIS A 166 -6.75 -17.24 7.32
N HIS A 167 -7.96 -16.71 7.15
CA HIS A 167 -8.18 -15.26 7.27
C HIS A 167 -9.40 -14.94 8.16
N PRO A 168 -9.20 -14.58 9.43
CA PRO A 168 -10.26 -14.39 10.42
C PRO A 168 -11.35 -13.37 10.04
N VAL A 169 -10.97 -12.35 9.24
CA VAL A 169 -11.90 -11.32 8.74
C VAL A 169 -12.87 -11.89 7.70
N LEU A 170 -12.40 -12.80 6.84
CA LEU A 170 -13.23 -13.40 5.79
C LEU A 170 -14.21 -14.43 6.38
N GLU A 171 -13.77 -15.21 7.38
CA GLU A 171 -14.65 -16.14 8.12
C GLU A 171 -15.79 -15.41 8.86
N SER A 172 -15.52 -14.20 9.35
CA SER A 172 -16.53 -13.38 10.02
C SER A 172 -17.54 -12.76 9.04
N LEU A 173 -17.08 -12.42 7.83
CA LEU A 173 -17.93 -11.93 6.74
C LEU A 173 -18.82 -13.04 6.16
N GLU A 174 -18.31 -14.26 6.05
CA GLU A 174 -19.04 -15.43 5.56
C GLU A 174 -20.33 -15.69 6.37
N LYS A 175 -20.27 -15.49 7.69
CA LYS A 175 -21.41 -15.71 8.59
C LYS A 175 -22.50 -14.63 8.48
N SER A 176 -22.18 -13.40 8.05
CA SER A 176 -23.14 -12.28 7.98
C SER A 176 -22.71 -11.18 6.98
N PRO A 177 -22.76 -11.44 5.66
CA PRO A 177 -22.54 -10.42 4.64
C PRO A 177 -23.63 -9.35 4.75
N SER A 178 -23.21 -8.14 5.11
CA SER A 178 -24.06 -6.95 5.08
C SER A 178 -23.32 -5.84 4.32
N LEU A 179 -24.08 -5.05 3.56
CA LEU A 179 -23.52 -3.94 2.79
C LEU A 179 -22.86 -2.89 3.70
N GLY A 180 -23.41 -2.67 4.89
CA GLY A 180 -22.84 -1.76 5.88
C GLY A 180 -21.47 -2.22 6.40
N VAL A 181 -21.33 -3.51 6.75
CA VAL A 181 -20.05 -4.08 7.19
C VAL A 181 -19.04 -4.05 6.05
N PHE A 182 -19.46 -4.41 4.83
CA PHE A 182 -18.59 -4.31 3.65
C PHE A 182 -18.09 -2.88 3.43
N ALA A 183 -18.97 -1.87 3.50
CA ALA A 183 -18.58 -0.47 3.31
C ALA A 183 -17.54 -0.03 4.36
N ILE A 184 -17.69 -0.42 5.63
CA ILE A 184 -16.73 -0.10 6.68
C ILE A 184 -15.38 -0.78 6.42
N LEU A 185 -15.39 -2.07 6.08
CA LEU A 185 -14.16 -2.82 5.75
C LEU A 185 -13.48 -2.27 4.50
N PHE A 186 -14.25 -1.88 3.49
CA PHE A 186 -13.73 -1.28 2.27
C PHE A 186 -13.04 0.05 2.58
N VAL A 187 -13.69 0.95 3.31
CA VAL A 187 -13.07 2.23 3.69
C VAL A 187 -11.83 2.02 4.55
N GLY A 188 -11.91 1.16 5.57
CA GLY A 188 -10.79 0.90 6.48
C GLY A 188 -9.60 0.23 5.79
N THR A 189 -9.84 -0.88 5.09
CA THR A 189 -8.79 -1.75 4.54
C THR A 189 -8.40 -1.39 3.11
N ALA A 190 -9.33 -0.95 2.26
CA ALA A 190 -9.00 -0.59 0.87
C ALA A 190 -8.51 0.84 0.72
N ILE A 191 -8.82 1.74 1.65
CA ILE A 191 -8.51 3.17 1.51
C ILE A 191 -7.60 3.66 2.64
N VAL A 192 -8.06 3.57 3.90
CA VAL A 192 -7.35 4.17 5.04
C VAL A 192 -6.04 3.44 5.34
N ALA A 193 -6.04 2.11 5.38
CA ALA A 193 -4.83 1.33 5.64
C ALA A 193 -3.73 1.61 4.59
N PRO A 194 -3.98 1.52 3.26
CA PRO A 194 -3.02 1.95 2.25
C PRO A 194 -2.53 3.38 2.40
N LEU A 195 -3.40 4.33 2.79
CA LEU A 195 -2.99 5.71 3.01
C LEU A 195 -1.95 5.82 4.15
N VAL A 196 -2.20 5.15 5.27
CA VAL A 196 -1.27 5.09 6.41
C VAL A 196 0.02 4.38 6.03
N GLU A 197 -0.09 3.24 5.37
CA GLU A 197 1.05 2.42 4.98
C GLU A 197 1.94 3.12 3.95
N GLU A 198 1.39 3.69 2.88
CA GLU A 198 2.21 4.38 1.89
C GLU A 198 2.87 5.65 2.45
N PHE A 199 2.22 6.33 3.41
CA PHE A 199 2.84 7.43 4.13
C PHE A 199 4.02 6.97 4.99
N LEU A 200 3.84 5.93 5.81
CA LEU A 200 4.90 5.41 6.67
C LEU A 200 6.05 4.78 5.86
N PHE A 201 5.73 3.90 4.91
CA PHE A 201 6.73 3.10 4.20
C PHE A 201 7.35 3.84 3.01
N ARG A 202 6.58 4.54 2.17
CA ARG A 202 7.17 5.24 1.01
C ARG A 202 7.71 6.60 1.38
N VAL A 203 6.86 7.43 1.98
CA VAL A 203 7.25 8.81 2.25
C VAL A 203 8.33 8.82 3.33
N LEU A 204 8.06 8.27 4.51
CA LEU A 204 8.99 8.36 5.63
C LEU A 204 10.17 7.39 5.52
N LEU A 205 9.92 6.07 5.51
CA LEU A 205 11.00 5.08 5.51
C LEU A 205 11.81 5.11 4.21
N GLN A 206 11.19 4.86 3.05
CA GLN A 206 11.92 4.83 1.79
C GLN A 206 12.55 6.18 1.47
N GLY A 207 11.81 7.29 1.64
CA GLY A 207 12.34 8.64 1.44
C GLY A 207 13.57 8.94 2.30
N SER A 208 13.56 8.56 3.59
CA SER A 208 14.71 8.76 4.47
C SER A 208 15.91 7.87 4.10
N LEU A 209 15.67 6.62 3.73
CA LEU A 209 16.74 5.70 3.28
C LEU A 209 17.34 6.13 1.93
N GLN A 210 16.53 6.65 1.01
CA GLN A 210 17.01 7.25 -0.25
C GLN A 210 17.86 8.51 0.03
N SER A 211 17.39 9.36 0.94
CA SER A 211 18.17 10.52 1.38
C SER A 211 19.48 10.04 2.01
N LEU A 212 19.48 9.05 2.88
CA LEU A 212 20.70 8.51 3.51
C LEU A 212 21.67 7.92 2.48
N ALA A 213 21.18 7.10 1.55
CA ALA A 213 21.99 6.43 0.53
C ALA A 213 22.81 7.43 -0.29
N ASP A 214 22.17 8.53 -0.68
CA ASP A 214 22.77 9.51 -1.58
C ASP A 214 23.53 10.62 -0.80
N ARG A 215 23.79 10.47 0.52
CA ARG A 215 24.58 11.45 1.32
C ARG A 215 26.08 11.35 1.03
N GLY A 216 26.56 10.16 0.68
CA GLY A 216 27.97 9.90 0.39
C GLY A 216 28.43 10.30 -1.01
N GLU A 217 27.51 10.60 -1.93
CA GLU A 217 27.79 10.92 -3.34
C GLU A 217 27.52 12.39 -3.68
N ALA A 218 27.95 13.30 -2.79
CA ALA A 218 27.77 14.73 -3.01
C ALA A 218 28.40 15.13 -4.35
N ASN A 219 27.57 15.65 -5.27
CA ASN A 219 28.04 16.31 -6.47
C ASN A 219 27.81 17.81 -6.26
N PRO A 220 28.87 18.60 -5.99
CA PRO A 220 28.76 20.02 -5.66
C PRO A 220 27.97 20.85 -6.68
N TYR A 221 27.89 20.39 -7.94
CA TYR A 221 27.20 21.07 -9.02
C TYR A 221 25.71 20.68 -9.13
N LEU A 222 25.33 19.46 -8.71
CA LEU A 222 23.95 18.96 -8.72
C LEU A 222 23.24 19.09 -7.37
N ASP A 223 23.95 19.34 -6.29
CA ASP A 223 23.35 19.55 -4.95
C ASP A 223 23.08 21.04 -4.65
N ALA A 224 23.46 21.94 -5.57
CA ALA A 224 23.36 23.39 -5.39
C ALA A 224 22.00 23.98 -5.75
N ALA A 225 21.16 23.29 -6.55
CA ALA A 225 19.81 23.75 -6.87
C ALA A 225 18.75 22.95 -6.10
N PRO A 226 17.78 23.60 -5.43
CA PRO A 226 16.85 22.94 -4.50
C PRO A 226 15.98 21.84 -5.14
N ASP A 227 15.79 21.82 -6.46
CA ASP A 227 14.84 20.92 -7.15
C ASP A 227 15.48 19.89 -8.10
N CYS A 228 16.80 19.68 -8.07
CA CYS A 228 17.46 18.79 -9.04
C CYS A 228 17.82 17.40 -8.51
N TRP A 229 17.51 17.07 -7.25
CA TRP A 229 17.84 15.75 -6.72
C TRP A 229 16.99 14.66 -7.37
N LYS A 230 17.66 13.62 -7.86
CA LYS A 230 17.07 12.37 -8.32
C LYS A 230 17.65 11.24 -7.49
N PRO A 231 16.82 10.37 -6.88
CA PRO A 231 17.35 9.23 -6.16
C PRO A 231 18.18 8.34 -7.08
N ARG A 232 19.39 7.97 -6.67
CA ARG A 232 20.29 7.11 -7.47
C ARG A 232 20.22 5.66 -7.02
N SER A 233 20.21 5.44 -5.71
CA SER A 233 20.22 4.11 -5.13
C SER A 233 18.88 3.37 -5.26
N TYR A 234 18.93 2.05 -5.48
CA TYR A 234 17.75 1.16 -5.51
C TYR A 234 17.59 0.34 -4.23
N TRP A 235 18.66 0.13 -3.44
CA TRP A 235 18.58 -0.63 -2.18
C TRP A 235 17.50 -0.13 -1.19
N PRO A 236 17.16 1.18 -1.10
CA PRO A 236 16.09 1.63 -0.21
C PRO A 236 14.73 1.01 -0.53
N ILE A 237 14.46 0.70 -1.81
CA ILE A 237 13.24 0.01 -2.23
C ILE A 237 13.22 -1.39 -1.59
N PHE A 238 14.29 -2.17 -1.78
CA PHE A 238 14.37 -3.54 -1.26
C PHE A 238 14.24 -3.61 0.26
N VAL A 239 14.92 -2.72 0.99
CA VAL A 239 14.83 -2.66 2.45
C VAL A 239 13.41 -2.31 2.90
N THR A 240 12.82 -1.27 2.31
CA THR A 240 11.43 -0.87 2.63
C THR A 240 10.45 -2.00 2.31
N SER A 241 10.63 -2.70 1.19
CA SER A 241 9.78 -3.82 0.79
C SER A 241 9.89 -5.01 1.72
N ALA A 242 11.10 -5.29 2.24
CA ALA A 242 11.30 -6.32 3.27
C ALA A 242 10.58 -5.94 4.57
N PHE A 243 10.76 -4.72 5.08
CA PHE A 243 10.04 -4.25 6.28
C PHE A 243 8.53 -4.30 6.10
N PHE A 244 8.02 -3.84 4.95
CA PHE A 244 6.61 -3.89 4.62
C PHE A 244 6.07 -5.33 4.66
N ALA A 245 6.75 -6.28 4.00
CA ALA A 245 6.36 -7.69 4.01
C ALA A 245 6.42 -8.32 5.42
N LEU A 246 7.45 -8.00 6.21
CA LEU A 246 7.62 -8.53 7.56
C LEU A 246 6.53 -8.05 8.53
N MET A 247 5.98 -6.85 8.33
CA MET A 247 4.85 -6.36 9.11
C MET A 247 3.55 -7.14 8.90
N HIS A 248 3.52 -7.98 7.85
CA HIS A 248 2.39 -8.87 7.55
C HIS A 248 2.67 -10.32 7.95
N LEU A 249 3.73 -10.58 8.73
CA LEU A 249 3.93 -11.89 9.35
C LEU A 249 2.73 -12.27 10.22
N GLY A 250 2.34 -13.54 10.17
CA GLY A 250 1.13 -14.04 10.81
C GLY A 250 -0.12 -13.98 9.94
N GLN A 251 -0.07 -13.38 8.74
CA GLN A 251 -1.17 -13.37 7.76
C GLN A 251 -1.03 -14.49 6.70
N GLY A 252 -0.46 -15.64 7.09
CA GLY A 252 -0.21 -16.77 6.20
C GLY A 252 0.83 -16.46 5.11
N ALA A 253 0.50 -16.77 3.86
CA ALA A 253 1.36 -16.57 2.69
C ALA A 253 1.58 -15.10 2.29
N ALA A 254 0.82 -14.16 2.85
CA ALA A 254 0.77 -12.75 2.42
C ALA A 254 2.14 -12.03 2.30
N PRO A 255 3.13 -12.25 3.19
CA PRO A 255 4.41 -11.54 3.10
C PRO A 255 5.12 -11.67 1.74
N VAL A 256 5.01 -12.83 1.07
CA VAL A 256 5.69 -13.06 -0.22
C VAL A 256 5.12 -12.19 -1.35
N PRO A 257 3.83 -12.26 -1.72
CA PRO A 257 3.27 -11.38 -2.75
C PRO A 257 3.36 -9.90 -2.36
N LEU A 258 3.24 -9.56 -1.07
CA LEU A 258 3.35 -8.18 -0.59
C LEU A 258 4.76 -7.61 -0.74
N PHE A 259 5.81 -8.44 -0.62
CA PHE A 259 7.17 -8.02 -0.94
C PHE A 259 7.28 -7.55 -2.40
N PHE A 260 6.80 -8.37 -3.35
CA PHE A 260 6.87 -8.03 -4.78
C PHE A 260 5.97 -6.85 -5.16
N LEU A 261 4.79 -6.74 -4.57
CA LEU A 261 3.96 -5.55 -4.70
C LEU A 261 4.73 -4.31 -4.23
N SER A 262 5.31 -4.38 -3.04
CA SER A 262 6.04 -3.28 -2.41
C SER A 262 7.27 -2.84 -3.22
N LEU A 263 7.91 -3.74 -3.98
CA LEU A 263 8.97 -3.37 -4.93
C LEU A 263 8.42 -2.45 -6.04
N GLY A 264 7.26 -2.78 -6.61
CA GLY A 264 6.60 -1.97 -7.64
C GLY A 264 6.15 -0.61 -7.09
N LEU A 265 5.54 -0.59 -5.91
CA LEU A 265 5.15 0.64 -5.22
C LEU A 265 6.36 1.53 -4.91
N GLY A 266 7.44 0.93 -4.42
CA GLY A 266 8.68 1.62 -4.14
C GLY A 266 9.36 2.19 -5.39
N PHE A 267 9.30 1.47 -6.52
CA PHE A 267 9.75 1.97 -7.82
C PHE A 267 8.93 3.20 -8.27
N LEU A 268 7.60 3.12 -8.21
CA LEU A 268 6.73 4.26 -8.57
C LEU A 268 7.02 5.48 -7.70
N TYR A 269 7.17 5.31 -6.40
CA TYR A 269 7.53 6.40 -5.49
C TYR A 269 8.93 6.95 -5.78
N ARG A 270 9.92 6.09 -6.05
CA ARG A 270 11.28 6.52 -6.40
C ARG A 270 11.30 7.39 -7.64
N GLN A 271 10.59 7.00 -8.70
CA GLN A 271 10.59 7.73 -9.96
C GLN A 271 9.78 9.01 -9.91
N SER A 272 8.64 8.99 -9.21
CA SER A 272 7.70 10.10 -9.24
C SER A 272 7.86 11.09 -8.08
N GLY A 273 8.40 10.64 -6.95
CA GLY A 273 8.39 11.38 -5.69
C GLY A 273 7.01 11.60 -5.08
N ARG A 274 5.94 10.99 -5.64
CA ARG A 274 4.55 11.24 -5.27
C ARG A 274 3.93 10.02 -4.60
N ILE A 275 3.13 10.24 -3.56
CA ILE A 275 2.39 9.18 -2.86
C ILE A 275 1.20 8.68 -3.67
N SER A 276 0.65 9.51 -4.56
CA SER A 276 -0.56 9.22 -5.35
C SER A 276 -0.43 7.93 -6.16
N LEU A 277 0.68 7.74 -6.87
CA LEU A 277 0.90 6.57 -7.73
C LEU A 277 0.89 5.24 -6.96
N PRO A 278 1.75 5.01 -5.94
CA PRO A 278 1.69 3.77 -5.19
C PRO A 278 0.37 3.62 -4.43
N LEU A 279 -0.21 4.71 -3.91
CA LEU A 279 -1.50 4.66 -3.23
C LEU A 279 -2.61 4.15 -4.15
N ILE A 280 -2.70 4.63 -5.39
CA ILE A 280 -3.70 4.14 -6.37
C ILE A 280 -3.53 2.64 -6.60
N VAL A 281 -2.30 2.16 -6.82
CA VAL A 281 -2.06 0.72 -7.04
C VAL A 281 -2.49 -0.10 -5.82
N HIS A 282 -2.15 0.37 -4.63
CA HIS A 282 -2.47 -0.31 -3.38
C HIS A 282 -3.98 -0.34 -3.11
N VAL A 283 -4.68 0.80 -3.27
CA VAL A 283 -6.14 0.90 -3.16
C VAL A 283 -6.83 -0.01 -4.18
N VAL A 284 -6.35 -0.06 -5.42
CA VAL A 284 -6.93 -0.93 -6.45
C VAL A 284 -6.77 -2.40 -6.09
N LEU A 285 -5.61 -2.83 -5.58
CA LEU A 285 -5.41 -4.22 -5.14
C LEU A 285 -6.34 -4.59 -3.98
N ASN A 286 -6.36 -3.80 -2.91
CA ASN A 286 -7.16 -4.10 -1.72
C ASN A 286 -8.66 -4.00 -2.04
N GLY A 287 -9.06 -2.99 -2.82
CA GLY A 287 -10.43 -2.83 -3.27
C GLY A 287 -10.89 -3.98 -4.16
N PHE A 288 -10.06 -4.38 -5.14
CA PHE A 288 -10.36 -5.52 -6.02
C PHE A 288 -10.53 -6.82 -5.22
N THR A 289 -9.57 -7.14 -4.35
CA THR A 289 -9.63 -8.37 -3.55
C THR A 289 -10.84 -8.41 -2.61
N LEU A 290 -11.16 -7.30 -1.93
CA LEU A 290 -12.36 -7.23 -1.08
C LEU A 290 -13.65 -7.32 -1.88
N CYS A 291 -13.75 -6.65 -3.02
CA CYS A 291 -14.92 -6.75 -3.91
C CYS A 291 -15.11 -8.20 -4.39
N VAL A 292 -14.05 -8.88 -4.82
CA VAL A 292 -14.14 -10.28 -5.25
C VAL A 292 -14.63 -11.18 -4.12
N GLN A 293 -14.09 -11.04 -2.91
CA GLN A 293 -14.53 -11.85 -1.76
C GLN A 293 -15.97 -11.55 -1.37
N PHE A 294 -16.36 -10.27 -1.33
CA PHE A 294 -17.72 -9.89 -1.00
C PHE A 294 -18.73 -10.46 -2.01
N VAL A 295 -18.44 -10.35 -3.30
CA VAL A 295 -19.35 -10.87 -4.31
C VAL A 295 -19.38 -12.39 -4.29
N ARG A 296 -18.26 -13.07 -4.05
CA ARG A 296 -18.24 -14.53 -3.86
C ARG A 296 -19.21 -14.97 -2.76
N PHE A 297 -19.13 -14.37 -1.57
CA PHE A 297 -20.03 -14.70 -0.46
C PHE A 297 -21.49 -14.35 -0.74
N TRP A 298 -21.73 -13.29 -1.51
CA TRP A 298 -23.07 -12.89 -1.89
C TRP A 298 -23.71 -13.89 -2.86
N VAL A 299 -22.93 -14.40 -3.82
CA VAL A 299 -23.39 -15.37 -4.82
C VAL A 299 -23.62 -16.74 -4.18
N GLU A 300 -22.70 -17.22 -3.33
CA GLU A 300 -22.84 -18.51 -2.62
C GLU A 300 -24.08 -18.59 -1.68
N ARG A 301 -24.75 -17.45 -1.41
CA ARG A 301 -25.97 -17.37 -0.60
C ARG A 301 -27.28 -17.37 -1.40
N LEU A 302 -27.23 -17.15 -2.71
CA LEU A 302 -28.40 -17.07 -3.60
C LEU A 302 -28.77 -18.45 -4.15
#